data_AF-M7MVK4-F1
#
_entry.id   AF-M7MVK4-F1
#
_cell.length_a   1.000
_cell.length_b   1.000
_cell.length_c   1.000
_cell.angle_alpha   90.00
_cell.angle_beta   90.00
_cell.angle_gamma   90.00
#
_symmetry.space_group_name_H-M   'P 1'
#
loop_
_entity.id
_entity.type
_entity.pdbx_description
1 polymer ?
#
loop_
_entity_poly.entity_id
_entity_poly.type
_entity_poly.pdbx_seq_one_letter_code
_entity_poly.pdbx_strand_id
1 'polypeptide(L)'
;MRGYAAMAATTPDFFLHSGDTIYADGPIEARLAEPDGTSWRNLVTEEVSKVAETLKEYRGRHRYNMMDQNVRAMYAHVPVIAPWDDHETVNNGYPGEVLDDPRYTVRDVHTLAVRGRRAWQEYMPPLRARANTSTSAMWISQATARSSPSGSSTPTERCNRPGR
;
A
#
# COMPACT_ATOMS: atom_id res chain seq x y z
N MET A 1 9.65 12.34 -15.66
CA MET A 1 10.30 11.24 -14.93
C MET A 1 11.22 10.46 -15.86
N ARG A 2 12.51 10.82 -15.93
CA ARG A 2 13.47 10.22 -16.91
C ARG A 2 13.74 8.73 -16.71
N GLY A 3 13.63 8.23 -15.47
CA GLY A 3 13.81 6.80 -15.15
C GLY A 3 12.89 5.88 -15.95
N TYR A 4 11.62 6.25 -16.13
CA TYR A 4 10.67 5.45 -16.94
C TYR A 4 11.09 5.36 -18.41
N ALA A 5 11.66 6.43 -18.98
CA ALA A 5 12.17 6.41 -20.35
C ALA A 5 13.39 5.48 -20.48
N ALA A 6 14.30 5.52 -19.49
CA ALA A 6 15.47 4.65 -19.46
C ALA A 6 15.06 3.18 -19.30
N MET A 7 14.09 2.86 -18.43
CA MET A 7 13.54 1.51 -18.29
C MET A 7 12.83 1.05 -19.58
N ALA A 8 12.02 1.91 -20.22
CA ALA A 8 11.36 1.56 -21.48
C ALA A 8 12.37 1.23 -22.60
N ALA A 9 13.53 1.90 -22.62
CA ALA A 9 14.59 1.65 -23.59
C ALA A 9 15.27 0.28 -23.44
N THR A 10 15.15 -0.40 -22.28
CA THR A 10 15.65 -1.77 -22.13
C THR A 10 14.70 -2.82 -22.69
N THR A 11 13.59 -2.41 -23.31
CA THR A 11 12.56 -3.28 -23.90
C THR A 11 12.14 -4.43 -22.96
N PRO A 12 11.72 -4.14 -21.72
CA PRO A 12 11.39 -5.19 -20.76
C PRO A 12 10.10 -5.92 -21.14
N ASP A 13 10.05 -7.23 -20.91
CA ASP A 13 8.82 -8.02 -21.11
C ASP A 13 7.71 -7.65 -20.13
N PHE A 14 8.09 -7.20 -18.92
CA PHE A 14 7.18 -6.67 -17.90
C PHE A 14 7.92 -5.75 -16.93
N PHE A 15 7.18 -4.96 -16.18
CA PHE A 15 7.68 -4.09 -15.12
C PHE A 15 7.07 -4.48 -13.78
N LEU A 16 7.92 -4.82 -12.81
CA LEU A 16 7.52 -5.01 -11.41
C LEU A 16 7.71 -3.69 -10.66
N HIS A 17 6.61 -3.05 -10.30
CA HIS A 17 6.60 -1.82 -9.52
C HIS A 17 6.41 -2.18 -8.04
N SER A 18 7.47 -2.07 -7.23
CA SER A 18 7.53 -2.60 -5.87
C SER A 18 6.84 -1.69 -4.83
N GLY A 19 5.62 -1.25 -5.09
CA GLY A 19 4.91 -0.30 -4.23
C GLY A 19 5.28 1.15 -4.51
N ASP A 20 4.71 2.08 -3.73
CA ASP A 20 4.96 3.51 -3.86
C ASP A 20 4.71 4.04 -5.28
N THR A 21 3.67 3.51 -5.93
CA THR A 21 3.16 4.00 -7.21
C THR A 21 2.69 5.44 -7.13
N ILE A 22 2.35 5.91 -5.92
CA ILE A 22 2.13 7.31 -5.55
C ILE A 22 2.65 7.55 -4.13
N TYR A 23 2.81 8.83 -3.78
CA TYR A 23 2.91 9.28 -2.40
C TYR A 23 1.66 10.09 -2.06
N ALA A 24 0.81 9.58 -1.17
CA ALA A 24 -0.46 10.21 -0.79
C ALA A 24 -0.35 11.17 0.40
N ASP A 25 0.71 11.06 1.17
CA ASP A 25 0.92 11.62 2.51
C ASP A 25 1.92 12.80 2.54
N GLY A 26 2.53 13.12 1.40
CA GLY A 26 3.43 14.25 1.19
C GLY A 26 2.82 15.31 0.28
N PRO A 27 2.59 16.56 0.73
CA PRO A 27 2.31 17.68 -0.16
C PRO A 27 3.45 17.91 -1.15
N ILE A 28 3.12 18.18 -2.42
CA ILE A 28 4.11 18.56 -3.44
C ILE A 28 4.15 20.08 -3.53
N GLU A 29 5.29 20.68 -3.15
CA GLU A 29 5.50 22.12 -3.27
C GLU A 29 5.70 22.54 -4.72
N ALA A 30 5.14 23.69 -5.11
CA ALA A 30 5.28 24.21 -6.47
C ALA A 30 6.73 24.64 -6.79
N ARG A 31 7.52 24.99 -5.78
CA ARG A 31 8.92 25.38 -5.90
C ARG A 31 9.74 24.77 -4.77
N LEU A 32 10.89 24.20 -5.10
CA LEU A 32 11.89 23.80 -4.10
C LEU A 32 13.16 24.61 -4.32
N ALA A 33 13.86 24.91 -3.23
CA ALA A 33 15.20 25.49 -3.28
C ALA A 33 16.21 24.37 -3.47
N GLU A 34 17.10 24.53 -4.44
CA GLU A 34 18.19 23.58 -4.69
C GLU A 34 19.47 24.03 -3.96
N PRO A 35 20.38 23.09 -3.63
CA PRO A 35 21.63 23.42 -2.93
C PRO A 35 22.53 24.43 -3.67
N ASP A 36 22.39 24.53 -4.99
CA ASP A 36 23.13 25.48 -5.84
C ASP A 36 22.51 26.88 -5.89
N GLY A 37 21.45 27.13 -5.11
CA GLY A 37 20.72 28.40 -5.06
C GLY A 37 19.72 28.59 -6.19
N THR A 38 19.59 27.62 -7.10
CA THR A 38 18.50 27.62 -8.10
C THR A 38 17.19 27.18 -7.46
N SER A 39 16.08 27.34 -8.20
CA SER A 39 14.77 26.87 -7.77
C SER A 39 14.21 25.88 -8.76
N TRP A 40 13.94 24.66 -8.29
CA TRP A 40 13.17 23.67 -9.02
C TRP A 40 11.70 24.06 -9.01
N ARG A 41 11.01 23.83 -10.13
CA ARG A 41 9.58 24.14 -10.28
C ARG A 41 8.81 22.87 -10.61
N ASN A 42 7.91 22.49 -9.71
CA ASN A 42 6.98 21.40 -9.97
C ASN A 42 5.74 21.92 -10.69
N LEU A 43 5.22 21.09 -11.59
CA LEU A 43 3.81 21.16 -11.94
C LEU A 43 3.02 20.62 -10.75
N VAL A 44 2.01 21.34 -10.27
CA VAL A 44 1.17 20.90 -9.14
C VAL A 44 -0.30 21.00 -9.51
N THR A 45 -1.10 20.10 -8.95
CA THR A 45 -2.56 20.12 -9.02
C THR A 45 -3.11 20.32 -7.61
N GLU A 46 -4.41 20.62 -7.50
CA GLU A 46 -5.07 20.77 -6.20
C GLU A 46 -4.88 19.50 -5.35
N GLU A 47 -5.05 18.32 -5.96
CA GLU A 47 -5.05 17.04 -5.26
C GLU A 47 -3.68 16.56 -4.74
N VAL A 48 -2.58 17.19 -5.17
CA VAL A 48 -1.22 16.91 -4.64
C VAL A 48 -0.73 17.95 -3.64
N SER A 49 -1.49 19.04 -3.44
CA SER A 49 -1.08 20.19 -2.62
C SER A 49 -1.22 19.98 -1.11
N LYS A 50 -1.90 18.90 -0.68
CA LYS A 50 -2.03 18.47 0.71
C LYS A 50 -2.10 16.95 0.81
N VAL A 51 -2.08 16.40 2.03
CA VAL A 51 -2.31 14.97 2.26
C VAL A 51 -3.66 14.52 1.67
N ALA A 52 -3.69 13.34 1.06
CA ALA A 52 -4.89 12.78 0.48
C ALA A 52 -5.77 12.14 1.57
N GLU A 53 -7.04 12.53 1.62
CA GLU A 53 -7.99 12.03 2.60
C GLU A 53 -9.24 11.50 1.92
N THR A 54 -9.63 12.09 0.79
CA THR A 54 -10.81 11.74 0.01
C THR A 54 -10.45 10.87 -1.20
N LEU A 55 -11.42 10.12 -1.71
CA LEU A 55 -11.23 9.33 -2.94
C LEU A 55 -10.86 10.22 -4.15
N LYS A 56 -11.37 11.47 -4.23
CA LYS A 56 -11.00 12.42 -5.28
C LYS A 56 -9.50 12.72 -5.24
N GLU A 57 -8.97 12.96 -4.03
CA GLU A 57 -7.56 13.28 -3.81
C GLU A 57 -6.67 12.08 -4.12
N TYR A 58 -7.01 10.87 -3.63
CA TYR A 58 -6.28 9.65 -3.97
C TYR A 58 -6.24 9.40 -5.49
N ARG A 59 -7.37 9.56 -6.19
CA ARG A 59 -7.38 9.47 -7.67
C ARG A 59 -6.52 10.57 -8.30
N GLY A 60 -6.49 11.76 -7.70
CA GLY A 60 -5.64 12.87 -8.14
C GLY A 60 -4.15 12.55 -8.03
N ARG A 61 -3.72 11.87 -6.96
CA ARG A 61 -2.35 11.37 -6.80
C ARG A 61 -1.94 10.44 -7.94
N HIS A 62 -2.80 9.50 -8.33
CA HIS A 62 -2.51 8.63 -9.48
C HIS A 62 -2.56 9.36 -10.82
N ARG A 63 -3.53 10.28 -11.02
CA ARG A 63 -3.59 11.11 -12.24
C ARG A 63 -2.32 11.93 -12.43
N TYR A 64 -1.77 12.46 -11.36
CA TYR A 64 -0.57 13.29 -11.39
C TYR A 64 0.59 12.56 -12.08
N ASN A 65 0.84 11.30 -11.72
CA ASN A 65 1.90 10.51 -12.36
C ASN A 65 1.62 10.23 -13.84
N MET A 66 0.35 10.05 -14.21
CA MET A 66 -0.08 9.87 -15.61
C MET A 66 0.00 11.14 -16.46
N MET A 67 0.28 12.31 -15.88
CA MET A 67 0.58 13.52 -16.65
C MET A 67 1.95 13.41 -17.35
N ASP A 68 2.87 12.62 -16.79
CA ASP A 68 4.19 12.42 -17.38
C ASP A 68 4.13 11.55 -18.64
N GLN A 69 4.73 12.04 -19.72
CA GLN A 69 4.74 11.34 -21.00
C GLN A 69 5.53 10.02 -20.96
N ASN A 70 6.57 9.93 -20.13
CA ASN A 70 7.43 8.74 -20.09
C ASN A 70 6.73 7.61 -19.35
N VAL A 71 6.00 7.94 -18.26
CA VAL A 71 5.13 6.98 -17.56
C VAL A 71 4.09 6.43 -18.52
N ARG A 72 3.36 7.30 -19.23
CA ARG A 72 2.36 6.89 -20.21
C ARG A 72 2.95 6.04 -21.34
N ALA A 73 4.09 6.44 -21.89
CA ALA A 73 4.75 5.70 -22.95
C ALA A 73 5.17 4.30 -22.51
N MET A 74 5.75 4.17 -21.31
CA MET A 74 6.13 2.86 -20.77
C MET A 74 4.90 2.00 -20.50
N TYR A 75 3.89 2.53 -19.81
CA TYR A 75 2.68 1.79 -19.44
C TYR A 75 1.82 1.38 -20.65
N ALA A 76 1.95 2.08 -21.79
CA ALA A 76 1.27 1.72 -23.03
C ALA A 76 1.85 0.47 -23.71
N HIS A 77 3.11 0.13 -23.44
CA HIS A 77 3.84 -0.93 -24.16
C HIS A 77 4.39 -2.03 -23.25
N VAL A 78 4.57 -1.76 -21.97
CA VAL A 78 5.14 -2.68 -20.99
C VAL A 78 4.04 -3.10 -20.00
N PRO A 79 3.71 -4.41 -19.90
CA PRO A 79 2.85 -4.91 -18.85
C PRO A 79 3.37 -4.55 -17.45
N VAL A 80 2.51 -3.99 -16.61
CA VAL A 80 2.87 -3.58 -15.23
C VAL A 80 2.27 -4.55 -14.22
N ILE A 81 3.11 -5.04 -13.32
CA ILE A 81 2.72 -5.74 -12.10
C ILE A 81 3.11 -4.81 -10.95
N ALA A 82 2.12 -4.19 -10.32
CA ALA A 82 2.37 -3.27 -9.22
C ALA A 82 1.68 -3.80 -7.97
N PRO A 83 2.36 -4.53 -7.08
CA PRO A 83 1.90 -4.74 -5.72
C PRO A 83 1.77 -3.41 -4.98
N TRP A 84 0.97 -3.44 -3.93
CA TRP A 84 0.73 -2.31 -3.04
C TRP A 84 1.84 -2.16 -2.00
N ASP A 85 2.11 -0.93 -1.56
CA ASP A 85 2.82 -0.56 -0.33
C ASP A 85 2.10 0.59 0.42
N ASP A 86 2.63 1.02 1.55
CA ASP A 86 2.00 1.96 2.47
C ASP A 86 1.69 3.35 1.87
N HIS A 87 2.56 3.91 1.02
CA HIS A 87 2.41 5.26 0.45
C HIS A 87 1.28 5.43 -0.57
N GLU A 88 0.67 4.33 -1.04
CA GLU A 88 -0.66 4.38 -1.68
C GLU A 88 -1.75 4.92 -0.75
N THR A 89 -1.46 4.96 0.56
CA THR A 89 -2.37 5.40 1.64
C THR A 89 -1.74 6.42 2.57
N VAL A 90 -0.89 5.95 3.48
CA VAL A 90 -0.21 6.72 4.51
C VAL A 90 1.03 5.95 4.92
N ASN A 91 2.16 6.66 4.99
CA ASN A 91 3.46 6.12 5.38
C ASN A 91 3.40 5.38 6.73
N ASN A 92 3.96 4.18 6.77
CA ASN A 92 4.02 3.24 7.89
C ASN A 92 2.67 2.91 8.55
N GLY A 93 1.57 3.09 7.82
CA GLY A 93 0.22 2.88 8.33
C GLY A 93 -0.05 1.43 8.76
N TYR A 94 -0.75 1.23 9.88
CA TYR A 94 -1.17 -0.10 10.32
C TYR A 94 -2.67 -0.21 10.69
N PRO A 95 -3.27 -1.42 10.65
CA PRO A 95 -4.68 -1.60 11.01
C PRO A 95 -5.01 -1.13 12.42
N GLY A 96 -6.01 -0.26 12.54
CA GLY A 96 -6.46 0.30 13.81
C GLY A 96 -5.68 1.54 14.27
N GLU A 97 -4.69 1.98 13.51
CA GLU A 97 -3.99 3.23 13.79
C GLU A 97 -4.90 4.45 13.66
N VAL A 98 -4.69 5.41 14.57
CA VAL A 98 -5.24 6.77 14.50
C VAL A 98 -4.07 7.73 14.40
N LEU A 99 -4.01 8.49 13.30
CA LEU A 99 -2.92 9.43 13.04
C LEU A 99 -2.92 10.59 14.06
N ASP A 100 -1.74 10.97 14.54
CA ASP A 100 -1.52 12.18 15.34
C ASP A 100 -0.99 13.36 14.50
N ASP A 101 -0.91 13.18 13.18
CA ASP A 101 -0.45 14.22 12.27
C ASP A 101 -1.52 15.31 12.09
N PRO A 102 -1.23 16.58 12.45
CA PRO A 102 -2.20 17.67 12.38
C PRO A 102 -2.59 18.06 10.95
N ARG A 103 -1.89 17.57 9.92
CA ARG A 103 -2.25 17.77 8.51
C ARG A 103 -3.53 17.00 8.13
N TYR A 104 -3.91 15.99 8.91
CA TYR A 104 -5.08 15.15 8.64
C TYR A 104 -6.28 15.57 9.48
N THR A 105 -7.42 15.72 8.79
CA THR A 105 -8.75 15.80 9.40
C THR A 105 -9.33 14.40 9.58
N VAL A 106 -9.13 13.51 8.62
CA VAL A 106 -9.48 12.08 8.69
C VAL A 106 -8.29 11.32 9.28
N ARG A 107 -8.36 10.98 10.56
CA ARG A 107 -7.27 10.34 11.30
C ARG A 107 -7.34 8.81 11.35
N ASP A 108 -8.50 8.23 11.09
CA ASP A 108 -8.66 6.77 11.05
C ASP A 108 -7.98 6.18 9.81
N VAL A 109 -6.89 5.43 10.01
CA VAL A 109 -6.10 4.83 8.93
C VAL A 109 -6.92 3.82 8.14
N HIS A 110 -7.89 3.14 8.75
CA HIS A 110 -8.76 2.22 8.02
C HIS A 110 -9.56 2.95 6.92
N THR A 111 -10.15 4.11 7.25
CA THR A 111 -10.89 4.94 6.30
C THR A 111 -10.00 5.42 5.15
N LEU A 112 -8.78 5.87 5.45
CA LEU A 112 -7.79 6.25 4.44
C LEU A 112 -7.42 5.06 3.55
N ALA A 113 -7.19 3.89 4.16
CA ALA A 113 -6.80 2.68 3.47
C ALA A 113 -7.83 2.18 2.46
N VAL A 114 -9.12 2.19 2.83
CA VAL A 114 -10.21 1.83 1.92
C VAL A 114 -10.25 2.74 0.68
N ARG A 115 -10.02 4.05 0.88
CA ARG A 115 -10.05 5.04 -0.21
C ARG A 115 -8.82 4.93 -1.11
N GLY A 116 -7.62 4.84 -0.54
CA GLY A 116 -6.38 4.62 -1.27
C GLY A 116 -6.43 3.32 -2.08
N ARG A 117 -6.90 2.22 -1.47
CA ARG A 117 -7.07 0.92 -2.14
C ARG A 117 -8.00 1.01 -3.33
N ARG A 118 -9.12 1.70 -3.17
CA ARG A 118 -10.06 1.89 -4.27
C ARG A 118 -9.41 2.65 -5.43
N ALA A 119 -8.70 3.73 -5.15
CA ALA A 119 -8.01 4.50 -6.20
C ALA A 119 -6.91 3.67 -6.88
N TRP A 120 -6.05 2.99 -6.11
CA TRP A 120 -5.00 2.14 -6.67
C TRP A 120 -5.55 1.06 -7.61
N GLN A 121 -6.67 0.40 -7.24
CA GLN A 121 -7.33 -0.60 -8.11
C GLN A 121 -7.90 -0.02 -9.41
N GLU A 122 -8.20 1.28 -9.45
CA GLU A 122 -8.71 1.96 -10.64
C GLU A 122 -7.59 2.36 -11.60
N TYR A 123 -6.36 2.53 -11.10
CA TYR A 123 -5.20 3.00 -11.88
C TYR A 123 -4.16 1.92 -12.16
N MET A 124 -4.06 0.88 -11.34
CA MET A 124 -3.19 -0.26 -11.57
C MET A 124 -3.97 -1.41 -12.22
N PRO A 125 -3.37 -2.14 -13.18
CA PRO A 125 -4.03 -3.26 -13.80
C PRO A 125 -4.39 -4.31 -12.73
N PRO A 126 -5.65 -4.71 -12.59
CA PRO A 126 -6.01 -5.69 -11.59
C PRO A 126 -5.29 -7.01 -11.91
N LEU A 127 -4.69 -7.63 -10.89
CA LEU A 127 -4.38 -9.05 -10.95
C LEU A 127 -5.71 -9.78 -11.15
N ARG A 128 -6.04 -10.10 -12.40
CA ARG A 128 -7.21 -10.92 -12.70
C ARG A 128 -6.90 -12.30 -12.15
N ALA A 129 -7.49 -12.63 -11.01
CA ALA A 129 -7.61 -14.02 -10.62
C ALA A 129 -8.22 -14.75 -11.82
N ARG A 130 -7.54 -15.77 -12.33
CA ARG A 130 -8.21 -16.71 -13.23
C ARG A 130 -9.46 -17.14 -12.48
N ALA A 131 -10.63 -16.97 -13.10
CA ALA A 131 -11.85 -17.54 -12.59
C ALA A 131 -11.67 -19.07 -12.64
N ASN A 132 -11.07 -19.64 -11.60
CA ASN A 132 -11.18 -21.06 -11.34
C ASN A 132 -12.67 -21.28 -11.05
N THR A 133 -13.38 -21.76 -12.06
CA THR A 133 -14.79 -22.18 -12.01
C THR A 133 -14.97 -23.46 -11.19
N SER A 134 -14.14 -23.66 -10.17
CA SER A 134 -14.27 -24.73 -9.20
C SER A 134 -14.49 -24.10 -7.84
N THR A 135 -15.75 -24.09 -7.44
CA THR A 135 -16.27 -23.64 -6.16
C THR A 135 -15.54 -24.36 -5.03
N SER A 136 -14.72 -23.63 -4.27
CA SER A 136 -14.42 -23.92 -2.88
C SER A 136 -13.96 -22.63 -2.22
N ALA A 137 -14.90 -21.98 -1.54
CA ALA A 137 -14.66 -20.82 -0.71
C ALA A 137 -13.69 -21.18 0.40
N MET A 138 -12.47 -20.65 0.35
CA MET A 138 -11.54 -20.70 1.47
C MET A 138 -11.60 -19.37 2.21
N TRP A 139 -12.18 -19.44 3.40
CA TRP A 139 -12.33 -18.36 4.36
C TRP A 139 -10.96 -17.85 4.85
N ILE A 140 -10.87 -16.53 5.04
CA ILE A 140 -9.80 -15.90 5.83
C ILE A 140 -10.09 -16.19 7.31
N SER A 141 -9.32 -17.08 7.93
CA SER A 141 -9.37 -17.29 9.38
C SER A 141 -8.49 -16.25 10.06
N GLN A 142 -9.11 -15.28 10.75
CA GLN A 142 -8.44 -14.53 11.80
C GLN A 142 -8.15 -15.48 12.96
N ALA A 143 -6.88 -15.75 13.23
CA ALA A 143 -6.47 -16.53 14.39
C ALA A 143 -6.33 -15.61 15.61
N THR A 144 -7.41 -15.44 16.37
CA THR A 144 -7.32 -15.06 17.79
C THR A 144 -7.06 -16.32 18.61
N ALA A 145 -5.81 -16.56 19.01
CA ALA A 145 -5.47 -17.57 20.00
C ALA A 145 -5.57 -16.96 21.40
N ARG A 146 -6.69 -17.19 22.10
CA ARG A 146 -6.72 -17.19 23.57
C ARG A 146 -6.54 -18.64 24.02
N SER A 147 -5.45 -18.93 24.70
CA SER A 147 -5.26 -20.19 25.43
C SER A 147 -5.58 -19.98 26.91
N SER A 148 -6.45 -20.82 27.45
CA SER A 148 -6.55 -21.12 28.87
C SER A 148 -6.86 -22.62 28.96
N PRO A 149 -6.04 -23.43 29.65
CA PRO A 149 -6.36 -24.84 29.85
C PRO A 149 -7.24 -25.00 31.10
N SER A 150 -8.43 -25.57 30.90
CA SER A 150 -9.22 -26.18 31.98
C SER A 150 -8.74 -27.61 32.20
N GLY A 151 -8.57 -27.99 33.47
CA GLY A 151 -8.12 -29.33 33.88
C GLY A 151 -9.28 -30.33 34.07
N SER A 152 -8.92 -31.60 34.22
CA SER A 152 -9.62 -32.65 35.01
C SER A 152 -8.75 -33.93 34.95
N SER A 153 -8.09 -34.30 36.05
CA SER A 153 -8.48 -35.33 37.06
C SER A 153 -8.50 -36.76 36.50
N THR A 154 -7.70 -37.70 37.01
CA THR A 154 -7.98 -38.47 38.25
C THR A 154 -6.82 -39.45 38.61
N PRO A 155 -6.82 -40.06 39.82
CA PRO A 155 -5.63 -40.51 40.55
C PRO A 155 -5.45 -42.03 40.65
N THR A 156 -4.24 -42.51 40.99
CA THR A 156 -4.05 -43.77 41.74
C THR A 156 -2.69 -43.82 42.45
N GLU A 157 -2.72 -44.10 43.76
CA GLU A 157 -1.60 -44.35 44.67
C GLU A 157 -1.05 -45.79 44.63
N ARG A 158 0.12 -45.97 45.28
CA ARG A 158 0.79 -47.17 45.87
C ARG A 158 1.91 -47.79 45.02
N CYS A 159 3.07 -48.21 45.54
CA CYS A 159 3.65 -48.28 46.89
C CYS A 159 5.18 -48.56 46.82
N ASN A 160 5.94 -48.03 47.80
CA ASN A 160 7.17 -48.54 48.45
C ASN A 160 8.54 -48.79 47.74
N ARG A 161 9.54 -47.98 48.19
CA ARG A 161 10.89 -48.29 48.79
C ARG A 161 11.97 -49.07 47.97
N PRO A 162 13.27 -49.09 48.41
CA PRO A 162 14.18 -47.99 48.76
C PRO A 162 15.63 -48.15 48.20
N GLY A 163 16.49 -47.13 48.35
CA GLY A 163 17.93 -47.31 48.61
C GLY A 163 18.94 -46.99 47.48
N ARG A 164 19.65 -45.87 47.61
CA ARG A 164 21.09 -45.80 47.95
C ARG A 164 21.50 -44.34 48.13
#